data_AF-A0A8C1NRL7-F1
#
_entry.id   AF-A0A8C1NRL7-F1
#
_cell.length_a   1.000
_cell.length_b   1.000
_cell.length_c   1.000
_cell.angle_alpha   90.00
_cell.angle_beta   90.00
_cell.angle_gamma   90.00
#
_symmetry.space_group_name_H-M   'P 1'
#
loop_
_entity.id
_entity.type
_entity.pdbx_description
1 polymer ?
#
loop_
_entity_poly.entity_id
_entity_poly.type
_entity_poly.pdbx_seq_one_letter_code
_entity_poly.pdbx_strand_id
1 'polypeptide(L)'
;MTKNVTDILFYFFFKYIKRNCIEEHANLASVHNELENNFLIGLLPSTTTRCWLGVQDAVEEGQWLWSDGTPYDYSNWCSNEPNNLNVENCGEINWSSDRCWNDASCSTSMGYVCAKDSNLVLWCLIMSHSWNDL
;
A
#
# COMPACT_ATOMS: atom_id res chain seq x y z
N MET A 1 2.47 -26.74 -4.04
CA MET A 1 2.05 -25.46 -3.43
C MET A 1 0.57 -25.27 -3.71
N THR A 2 -0.28 -25.67 -2.76
CA THR A 2 -1.72 -25.45 -2.83
C THR A 2 -1.98 -23.96 -2.60
N LYS A 3 -2.38 -23.23 -3.64
CA LYS A 3 -2.84 -21.85 -3.49
C LYS A 3 -4.13 -21.88 -2.67
N ASN A 4 -4.11 -21.32 -1.46
CA ASN A 4 -5.30 -21.20 -0.64
C ASN A 4 -6.25 -20.17 -1.27
N VAL A 5 -7.54 -20.23 -0.92
CA VAL A 5 -8.56 -19.29 -1.42
C VAL A 5 -8.17 -17.83 -1.10
N THR A 6 -7.48 -17.62 0.03
CA THR A 6 -6.89 -16.33 0.44
C THR A 6 -5.82 -15.83 -0.53
N ASP A 7 -4.94 -16.71 -1.02
CA ASP A 7 -3.90 -16.36 -2.01
C ASP A 7 -4.51 -15.95 -3.35
N ILE A 8 -5.63 -16.57 -3.72
CA ILE A 8 -6.37 -16.24 -4.93
C ILE A 8 -7.01 -14.85 -4.80
N LEU A 9 -7.63 -14.54 -3.65
CA LEU A 9 -8.24 -13.25 -3.40
C LEU A 9 -7.20 -12.12 -3.28
N PHE A 10 -6.06 -12.38 -2.63
CA PHE A 10 -4.88 -11.50 -2.66
C PHE A 10 -4.51 -11.15 -4.10
N TYR A 11 -4.34 -12.20 -4.93
CA TYR A 11 -3.89 -12.05 -6.31
C TYR A 11 -4.85 -11.22 -7.17
N PHE A 12 -6.15 -11.21 -6.84
CA PHE A 12 -7.12 -10.39 -7.56
C PHE A 12 -7.15 -8.94 -7.07
N PHE A 13 -7.24 -8.69 -5.76
CA PHE A 13 -7.43 -7.33 -5.25
C PHE A 13 -6.15 -6.48 -5.34
N PHE A 14 -5.01 -7.01 -4.88
CA PHE A 14 -3.75 -6.25 -4.95
C PHE A 14 -3.35 -5.94 -6.40
N LYS A 15 -3.58 -6.91 -7.30
CA LYS A 15 -3.36 -6.72 -8.74
C LYS A 15 -4.33 -5.71 -9.35
N TYR A 16 -5.57 -5.64 -8.86
CA TYR A 16 -6.55 -4.64 -9.27
C TYR A 16 -6.11 -3.22 -8.89
N ILE A 17 -5.74 -2.97 -7.63
CA ILE A 17 -5.27 -1.64 -7.21
C ILE A 17 -3.98 -1.23 -7.93
N LYS A 18 -3.05 -2.18 -8.10
CA LYS A 18 -1.82 -1.94 -8.86
C LYS A 18 -2.12 -1.56 -10.32
N ARG A 19 -3.08 -2.23 -10.94
CA ARG A 19 -3.50 -1.95 -12.32
C ARG A 19 -4.06 -0.53 -12.46
N ASN A 20 -4.85 -0.06 -11.51
CA ASN A 20 -5.40 1.30 -11.57
C ASN A 20 -4.31 2.37 -11.56
N CYS A 21 -3.23 2.16 -10.79
CA CYS A 21 -2.06 3.06 -10.88
C CYS A 21 -1.37 2.97 -12.25
N ILE A 22 -1.20 1.76 -12.79
CA ILE A 22 -0.55 1.56 -14.10
C ILE A 22 -1.33 2.23 -15.23
N GLU A 23 -2.66 2.22 -15.19
CA GLU A 23 -3.52 2.90 -16.18
C GLU A 23 -3.30 4.42 -16.17
N GLU A 24 -2.86 4.99 -15.05
CA GLU A 24 -2.47 6.39 -14.90
C GLU A 24 -0.97 6.65 -15.12
N HIS A 25 -0.25 5.69 -15.71
CA HIS A 25 1.21 5.71 -15.90
C HIS A 25 1.99 5.87 -14.57
N ALA A 26 1.53 5.19 -13.53
CA ALA A 26 2.08 5.19 -12.18
C ALA A 26 2.28 3.76 -11.63
N ASN A 27 2.84 3.64 -10.44
CA ASN A 27 2.79 2.43 -9.61
C ASN A 27 2.14 2.74 -8.25
N LEU A 28 1.80 1.71 -7.45
CA LEU A 28 1.52 1.95 -6.03
C LEU A 28 2.76 2.56 -5.37
N ALA A 29 2.55 3.52 -4.47
CA ALA A 29 3.64 4.29 -3.90
C ALA A 29 4.60 3.42 -3.07
N SER A 30 5.88 3.58 -3.37
CA SER A 30 7.00 3.21 -2.50
C SER A 30 7.39 4.37 -1.59
N VAL A 31 8.10 4.06 -0.51
CA VAL A 31 8.58 5.06 0.46
C VAL A 31 10.01 4.72 0.83
N HIS A 32 10.92 5.66 0.61
CA HIS A 32 12.37 5.48 0.75
C HIS A 32 12.98 6.35 1.85
N ASN A 33 12.17 7.18 2.51
CA ASN A 33 12.60 7.99 3.65
C ASN A 33 11.40 8.60 4.42
N GLU A 34 11.71 9.19 5.57
CA GLU A 34 10.73 9.86 6.42
C GLU A 34 10.05 11.06 5.73
N LEU A 35 10.78 11.80 4.87
CA LEU A 35 10.21 12.95 4.15
C LEU A 35 9.10 12.52 3.19
N GLU A 36 9.32 11.43 2.46
CA GLU A 36 8.31 10.83 1.58
C GLU A 36 7.12 10.30 2.38
N ASN A 37 7.33 9.58 3.49
CA ASN A 37 6.25 9.14 4.36
C ASN A 37 5.38 10.33 4.80
N ASN A 38 6.02 11.38 5.31
CA ASN A 38 5.33 12.58 5.78
C ASN A 38 4.63 13.34 4.67
N PHE A 39 5.23 13.38 3.47
CA PHE A 39 4.61 13.95 2.29
C PHE A 39 3.33 13.20 1.92
N LEU A 40 3.35 11.87 1.88
CA LEU A 40 2.17 11.05 1.60
C LEU A 40 1.08 11.26 2.65
N ILE A 41 1.43 11.27 3.94
CA ILE A 41 0.50 11.59 5.04
C ILE A 41 -0.17 12.96 4.82
N GLY A 42 0.60 13.97 4.40
CA GLY A 42 0.10 15.33 4.16
C GLY A 42 -0.87 15.44 2.98
N LEU A 43 -0.91 14.44 2.10
CA LEU A 43 -1.83 14.39 0.96
C LEU A 43 -3.15 13.67 1.29
N LEU A 44 -3.23 12.98 2.44
CA LEU A 44 -4.43 12.25 2.82
C LEU A 44 -5.60 13.23 3.10
N PRO A 45 -6.85 12.87 2.75
CA PRO A 45 -8.00 13.76 2.87
C PRO A 45 -8.36 14.10 4.32
N SER A 46 -7.94 13.26 5.27
CA SER A 46 -8.11 13.48 6.70
C SER A 46 -6.99 12.79 7.48
N THR A 47 -6.83 13.20 8.75
CA THR A 47 -5.86 12.60 9.69
C THR A 47 -6.16 11.14 10.01
N THR A 48 -7.36 10.66 9.73
CA THR A 48 -7.81 9.28 9.98
C THR A 48 -7.88 8.43 8.72
N THR A 49 -7.63 9.01 7.54
CA THR A 49 -7.65 8.25 6.29
C THR A 49 -6.47 7.29 6.26
N ARG A 50 -6.73 6.05 5.87
CA ARG A 50 -5.73 5.01 5.62
C ARG A 50 -5.78 4.63 4.16
N CYS A 51 -4.62 4.36 3.59
CA CYS A 51 -4.49 3.94 2.20
C CYS A 51 -3.46 2.83 2.06
N TRP A 52 -3.64 2.00 1.04
CA TRP A 52 -2.62 1.05 0.62
C TRP A 52 -1.37 1.74 0.05
N LEU A 53 -0.21 1.18 0.41
CA LEU A 53 1.07 1.42 -0.25
C LEU A 53 1.38 0.27 -1.22
N GLY A 54 2.51 0.39 -1.91
CA GLY A 54 3.04 -0.68 -2.77
C GLY A 54 3.81 -1.77 -2.03
N VAL A 55 3.86 -1.75 -0.69
CA VAL A 55 4.65 -2.68 0.13
C VAL A 55 3.88 -3.99 0.34
N GLN A 56 4.54 -5.13 0.11
CA GLN A 56 3.97 -6.46 0.26
C GLN A 56 5.05 -7.52 0.51
N ASP A 57 4.68 -8.63 1.14
CA ASP A 57 5.55 -9.79 1.40
C ASP A 57 4.89 -11.12 1.03
N ALA A 58 3.86 -11.09 0.17
CA ALA A 58 3.07 -12.29 -0.20
C ALA A 58 3.86 -13.40 -0.91
N VAL A 59 5.08 -13.10 -1.38
CA VAL A 59 5.99 -14.10 -1.97
C VAL A 59 6.64 -14.93 -0.88
N GLU A 60 7.06 -14.29 0.20
CA GLU A 60 7.75 -14.89 1.33
C GLU A 60 7.52 -14.01 2.57
N GLU A 61 6.75 -14.55 3.51
CA GLU A 61 6.40 -13.89 4.78
C GLU A 61 7.63 -13.27 5.47
N GLY A 62 7.51 -12.00 5.86
CA GLY A 62 8.60 -11.24 6.49
C GLY A 62 9.67 -10.73 5.52
N GLN A 63 9.59 -11.06 4.22
CA GLN A 63 10.44 -10.48 3.16
C GLN A 63 9.66 -9.43 2.36
N TRP A 64 9.65 -8.21 2.88
CA TRP A 64 8.94 -7.08 2.28
C TRP A 64 9.61 -6.54 1.03
N LEU A 65 8.80 -6.22 0.03
CA LEU A 65 9.22 -5.70 -1.26
C LEU A 65 8.26 -4.60 -1.73
N TRP A 66 8.78 -3.64 -2.49
CA TRP A 66 7.96 -2.66 -3.20
C TRP A 66 7.48 -3.21 -4.55
N SER A 67 6.21 -2.97 -4.85
CA SER A 67 5.59 -3.47 -6.08
C SER A 67 6.07 -2.78 -7.37
N ASP A 68 6.72 -1.62 -7.26
CA ASP A 68 7.34 -0.88 -8.35
C ASP A 68 8.77 -1.37 -8.67
N GLY A 69 9.33 -2.24 -7.81
CA GLY A 69 10.66 -2.83 -7.96
C GLY A 69 11.81 -2.01 -7.38
N THR A 70 11.54 -0.91 -6.68
CA THR A 70 12.58 -0.16 -5.96
C THR A 70 13.09 -0.96 -4.74
N PRO A 71 14.29 -0.66 -4.22
CA PRO A 71 14.83 -1.33 -3.05
C PRO A 71 13.95 -1.15 -1.81
N TYR A 72 13.76 -2.21 -1.03
CA TYR A 72 13.16 -2.11 0.29
C TYR A 72 14.21 -1.64 1.31
N ASP A 73 14.43 -0.32 1.39
CA ASP A 73 15.51 0.33 2.15
C ASP A 73 15.02 1.23 3.30
N TYR A 74 13.71 1.40 3.41
CA TYR A 74 13.07 2.17 4.47
C TYR A 74 11.79 1.47 4.93
N SER A 75 11.54 1.54 6.23
CA SER A 75 10.31 1.06 6.84
C SER A 75 9.83 2.03 7.92
N ASN A 76 8.52 2.26 7.98
CA ASN A 76 7.90 3.04 9.05
C ASN A 76 6.77 2.23 9.73
N TRP A 77 7.00 0.94 9.99
CA TRP A 77 6.05 0.09 10.70
C TRP A 77 5.74 0.65 12.09
N CYS A 78 4.48 0.57 12.50
CA CYS A 78 4.07 0.92 13.84
C CYS A 78 4.66 -0.06 14.88
N SER A 79 4.61 0.33 16.16
CA SER A 79 5.04 -0.55 17.24
C SER A 79 4.27 -1.87 17.20
N ASN A 80 5.01 -2.99 17.19
CA ASN A 80 4.52 -4.36 17.03
C ASN A 80 4.08 -4.77 15.61
N GLU A 81 4.23 -3.89 14.62
CA GLU A 81 4.01 -4.23 13.21
C GLU A 81 5.33 -4.50 12.47
N PRO A 82 5.30 -5.30 11.39
CA PRO A 82 4.17 -6.11 10.95
C PRO A 82 3.96 -7.33 11.84
N ASN A 83 2.69 -7.67 12.12
CA ASN A 83 2.33 -8.70 13.11
C ASN A 83 1.74 -9.98 12.50
N ASN A 84 1.35 -9.94 11.22
CA ASN A 84 0.71 -11.01 10.49
C ASN A 84 -0.45 -11.70 11.25
N LEU A 85 -1.32 -10.91 11.88
CA LEU A 85 -2.34 -11.45 12.81
C LEU A 85 -3.28 -12.45 12.14
N ASN A 86 -3.53 -12.33 10.82
CA ASN A 86 -4.39 -13.26 10.06
C ASN A 86 -4.03 -13.36 8.56
N VAL A 87 -2.76 -13.56 8.20
CA VAL A 87 -2.28 -13.57 6.80
C VAL A 87 -2.44 -12.18 6.16
N GLU A 88 -1.50 -11.31 6.49
CA GLU A 88 -1.55 -9.88 6.19
C GLU A 88 -0.36 -9.47 5.33
N ASN A 89 -0.51 -9.65 4.01
CA ASN A 89 0.63 -9.51 3.11
C ASN A 89 0.77 -8.12 2.45
N CYS A 90 0.03 -7.11 2.91
CA CYS A 90 -0.01 -5.78 2.29
C CYS A 90 0.11 -4.68 3.34
N GLY A 91 0.96 -3.68 3.11
CA GLY A 91 1.08 -2.56 4.03
C GLY A 91 0.20 -1.37 3.68
N GLU A 92 -0.43 -0.83 4.71
CA GLU A 92 -1.18 0.42 4.70
C GLU A 92 -0.41 1.53 5.44
N ILE A 93 -0.69 2.79 5.08
CA ILE A 93 -0.16 3.97 5.74
C ILE A 93 -1.20 4.61 6.67
N ASN A 94 -0.71 5.30 7.71
CA ASN A 94 -1.48 6.07 8.68
C ASN A 94 -2.36 5.20 9.60
N TRP A 95 -1.84 4.03 9.98
CA TRP A 95 -2.52 3.16 10.93
C TRP A 95 -2.80 3.90 12.25
N SER A 96 -4.02 3.76 12.77
CA SER A 96 -4.48 4.41 14.00
C SER A 96 -4.26 5.93 14.09
N SER A 97 -4.06 6.62 12.96
CA SER A 97 -3.67 8.05 12.89
C SER A 97 -2.26 8.35 13.43
N ASP A 98 -1.43 7.32 13.61
CA ASP A 98 -0.06 7.42 14.15
C ASP A 98 0.99 7.66 13.06
N ARG A 99 0.55 7.85 11.80
CA ARG A 99 1.41 8.18 10.64
C ARG A 99 2.45 7.10 10.28
N CYS A 100 2.38 5.93 10.90
CA CYS A 100 3.16 4.73 10.65
C CYS A 100 2.34 3.68 9.89
N TRP A 101 2.97 2.55 9.57
CA TRP A 101 2.41 1.50 8.72
C TRP A 101 1.91 0.31 9.53
N ASN A 102 0.94 -0.40 8.97
CA ASN A 102 0.41 -1.66 9.47
C ASN A 102 0.33 -2.64 8.31
N ASP A 103 0.60 -3.93 8.55
CA ASP A 103 0.26 -4.97 7.61
C ASP A 103 -1.21 -5.36 7.79
N ALA A 104 -1.93 -5.49 6.69
CA ALA A 104 -3.33 -5.84 6.71
C ALA A 104 -3.66 -6.87 5.63
N SER A 105 -4.79 -7.56 5.80
CA SER A 105 -5.32 -8.42 4.74
C SER A 105 -5.49 -7.61 3.46
N CYS A 106 -4.76 -8.00 2.41
CA CYS A 106 -4.80 -7.37 1.09
C CYS A 106 -6.18 -7.33 0.45
N SER A 107 -7.16 -8.06 0.97
CA SER A 107 -8.55 -8.03 0.49
C SER A 107 -9.39 -6.91 1.10
N THR A 108 -8.83 -6.14 2.05
CA THR A 108 -9.53 -5.05 2.74
C THR A 108 -9.78 -3.89 1.76
N SER A 109 -11.04 -3.45 1.69
CA SER A 109 -11.45 -2.33 0.86
C SER A 109 -11.06 -0.99 1.51
N MET A 110 -10.12 -0.28 0.89
CA MET A 110 -9.71 1.08 1.26
C MET A 110 -9.08 1.80 0.07
N GLY A 111 -8.76 3.09 0.23
CA GLY A 111 -8.04 3.86 -0.78
C GLY A 111 -6.61 3.35 -1.00
N TYR A 112 -5.94 3.85 -2.03
CA TYR A 112 -4.55 3.51 -2.34
C TYR A 112 -3.82 4.75 -2.87
N VAL A 113 -2.50 4.75 -2.74
CA VAL A 113 -1.63 5.84 -3.20
C VAL A 113 -0.89 5.39 -4.45
N CYS A 114 -0.99 6.15 -5.55
CA CYS A 114 -0.17 5.96 -6.74
C CYS A 114 0.97 6.99 -6.81
N ALA A 115 2.13 6.61 -7.36
CA ALA A 115 3.30 7.46 -7.60
C ALA A 115 3.85 7.25 -9.02
N LYS A 116 4.16 8.35 -9.74
CA LYS A 116 4.61 8.32 -11.15
C LYS A 116 6.12 8.20 -11.34
N ASP A 117 6.91 8.70 -10.39
CA ASP A 117 8.38 8.57 -10.42
C ASP A 117 8.88 7.97 -9.10
N SER A 118 9.77 6.99 -9.18
CA SER A 118 10.45 6.37 -8.03
C SER A 118 11.36 7.33 -7.27
N ASN A 119 11.63 8.52 -7.81
CA ASN A 119 12.51 9.54 -7.24
C ASN A 119 11.82 10.89 -6.98
N LEU A 120 10.57 11.08 -7.43
CA LEU A 120 9.84 12.34 -7.32
C LEU A 120 8.34 12.03 -7.13
N VAL A 121 7.94 11.90 -5.87
CA VAL A 121 6.51 11.83 -5.50
C VAL A 121 5.88 13.20 -5.75
N LEU A 122 5.47 13.49 -6.98
CA LEU A 122 4.94 14.82 -7.30
C LEU A 122 3.42 14.89 -7.23
N TRP A 123 2.66 13.80 -7.41
CA TRP A 123 1.18 13.85 -7.42
C TRP A 123 0.59 12.56 -6.85
N CYS A 124 -0.02 12.62 -5.65
CA CYS A 124 -0.92 11.55 -5.17
C CYS A 124 -2.28 11.75 -5.83
N LEU A 125 -2.61 10.89 -6.79
CA LEU A 125 -4.00 10.73 -7.20
C LEU A 125 -4.65 9.80 -6.19
N ILE A 126 -5.36 10.36 -5.21
CA ILE A 126 -6.33 9.59 -4.44
C ILE A 126 -7.47 9.29 -5.41
N MET A 127 -7.40 8.16 -6.10
CA MET A 127 -8.48 7.67 -6.95
C MET A 127 -9.61 7.19 -6.05
N SER A 128 -10.43 8.11 -5.54
CA SER A 128 -11.73 7.76 -4.98
C SER A 128 -12.65 7.38 -6.14
N HIS A 129 -12.59 6.13 -6.59
CA HIS A 129 -13.72 5.59 -7.34
C HIS A 129 -14.87 5.43 -6.36
N SER A 130 -15.70 6.46 -6.24
CA SER A 130 -17.06 6.32 -5.73
C SER A 130 -17.76 5.27 -6.57
N TRP A 131 -18.15 4.16 -5.95
CA TRP A 131 -19.08 3.18 -6.51
C TRP A 131 -20.50 3.77 -6.64
N ASN A 132 -20.67 4.92 -7.32
CA ASN A 132 -21.98 5.58 -7.50
C ASN A 132 -22.14 6.35 -8.82
N ASP A 133 -21.25 6.19 -9.81
CA ASP A 133 -21.44 6.79 -11.15
C ASP A 133 -21.82 5.73 -12.21
N LEU A 134 -22.91 4.98 -11.92
CA LEU A 134 -23.76 4.32 -12.91
C LEU A 134 -25.23 4.51 -12.54
#